data_AF-A0A535HDQ2-F1
#
_entry.id   AF-A0A535HDQ2-F1
#
_cell.length_a   1.000
_cell.length_b   1.000
_cell.length_c   1.000
_cell.angle_alpha   90.00
_cell.angle_beta   90.00
_cell.angle_gamma   90.00
#
_symmetry.space_group_name_H-M   'P 1'
#
loop_
_entity.id
_entity.type
_entity.pdbx_description
1 polymer ?
#
loop_
_entity_poly.entity_id
_entity_poly.type
_entity_poly.pdbx_seq_one_letter_code
_entity_poly.pdbx_strand_id
1 'polypeptide(L)'
;MGFVTGLIWGLLIAAATVALEHYGPSSEPLHISLSGNGAIAAPEILVPLAIFWGWSSIANAYAGRSIVPIALYTLALFLGISLIGPADAWFFPEAGVGFSVQDFIGGLRQGSLFVGFVAVVAAPIYWILRSRIGTSRILIWLLYLVSLGIAIVLSYSGPRDPLAAVLVTGGLVAGVASGHAWQRQGGRTLIAIVVIVIMVLAVFGIPYVQAKGFSAPRF
;
A
#
# COMPACT_ATOMS: atom_id res chain seq x y z
N MET A 1 5.77 -13.17 17.24
CA MET A 1 6.57 -12.63 16.11
C MET A 1 5.71 -11.83 15.12
N GLY A 2 4.65 -12.41 14.52
CA GLY A 2 3.85 -11.72 13.49
C GLY A 2 3.29 -10.34 13.89
N PHE A 3 2.70 -10.20 15.07
CA PHE A 3 2.21 -8.90 15.56
C PHE A 3 3.31 -7.84 15.59
N VAL A 4 4.46 -8.14 16.22
CA VAL A 4 5.60 -7.23 16.32
C VAL A 4 6.12 -6.83 14.94
N THR A 5 6.23 -7.78 14.01
CA THR A 5 6.64 -7.48 12.64
C THR A 5 5.65 -6.55 11.92
N GLY A 6 4.35 -6.75 12.10
CA GLY A 6 3.33 -5.86 11.55
C GLY A 6 3.42 -4.45 12.12
N LEU A 7 3.63 -4.33 13.44
CA LEU A 7 3.83 -3.04 14.10
C LEU A 7 5.08 -2.32 13.59
N ILE A 8 6.21 -3.04 13.45
CA ILE A 8 7.46 -2.47 12.91
C ILE A 8 7.23 -1.94 11.50
N TRP A 9 6.60 -2.72 10.61
CA TRP A 9 6.27 -2.23 9.28
C TRP A 9 5.38 -1.00 9.32
N GLY A 10 4.35 -1.00 10.17
CA GLY A 10 3.45 0.13 10.30
C GLY A 10 4.17 1.40 10.78
N LEU A 11 5.06 1.27 11.76
CA LEU A 11 5.89 2.37 12.26
C LEU A 11 6.87 2.90 11.20
N LEU A 12 7.51 2.01 10.43
CA LEU A 12 8.42 2.41 9.36
C LEU A 12 7.67 3.16 8.24
N ILE A 13 6.47 2.70 7.89
CA ILE A 13 5.63 3.38 6.90
C ILE A 13 5.16 4.72 7.45
N ALA A 14 4.71 4.78 8.71
CA ALA A 14 4.31 6.03 9.34
C ALA A 14 5.44 7.05 9.40
N ALA A 15 6.64 6.62 9.79
CA ALA A 15 7.84 7.46 9.80
C ALA A 15 8.20 7.94 8.39
N ALA A 16 8.13 7.07 7.37
CA ALA A 16 8.36 7.45 5.98
C ALA A 16 7.31 8.47 5.48
N THR A 17 6.04 8.29 5.83
CA THR A 17 4.96 9.21 5.50
C THR A 17 5.20 10.59 6.10
N VAL A 18 5.42 10.67 7.41
CA VAL A 18 5.70 11.95 8.10
C VAL A 18 6.98 12.59 7.57
N ALA A 19 8.03 11.81 7.34
CA ALA A 19 9.28 12.33 6.80
C ALA A 19 9.10 12.89 5.37
N LEU A 20 8.31 12.24 4.53
CA LEU A 20 8.02 12.74 3.18
C LEU A 20 7.10 13.95 3.18
N GLU A 21 6.20 14.06 4.17
CA GLU A 21 5.35 15.23 4.32
C GLU A 21 6.19 16.49 4.59
N HIS A 22 7.11 16.40 5.57
CA HIS A 22 7.86 17.56 6.06
C HIS A 22 9.22 17.79 5.42
N TYR A 23 9.85 16.73 4.90
CA TYR A 23 11.19 16.78 4.30
C TYR A 23 11.21 16.30 2.85
N GLY A 24 10.04 16.04 2.24
CA GLY A 24 9.93 15.62 0.86
C GLY A 24 10.58 16.65 -0.08
N PRO A 25 11.51 16.25 -0.96
CA PRO A 25 12.19 17.20 -1.83
C PRO A 25 11.19 17.86 -2.77
N SER A 26 11.24 19.19 -2.83
CA SER A 26 10.50 20.00 -3.78
C SER A 26 11.44 20.55 -4.85
N SER A 27 11.01 20.50 -6.10
CA SER A 27 11.71 21.09 -7.22
C SER A 27 10.77 22.08 -7.91
N GLU A 28 10.96 23.36 -7.62
CA GLU A 28 10.30 24.46 -8.34
C GLU A 28 10.52 24.37 -9.86
N PRO A 29 11.73 24.08 -10.38
CA PRO A 29 11.96 23.97 -11.83
C PRO A 29 11.19 22.83 -12.51
N LEU A 30 10.83 21.79 -11.77
CA LEU A 30 10.04 20.67 -12.29
C LEU A 30 8.56 20.74 -11.89
N HIS A 31 8.17 21.72 -11.06
CA HIS A 31 6.86 21.79 -10.38
C HIS A 31 6.45 20.47 -9.70
N ILE A 32 7.43 19.69 -9.24
CA ILE A 32 7.20 18.43 -8.51
C ILE A 32 7.50 18.69 -7.05
N SER A 33 6.48 18.54 -6.20
CA SER A 33 6.64 18.48 -4.75
C SER A 33 6.37 17.06 -4.28
N LEU A 34 7.37 16.45 -3.64
CA LEU A 34 7.18 15.21 -2.85
C LEU A 34 6.67 15.51 -1.43
N SER A 35 6.73 16.76 -0.96
CA SER A 35 5.94 17.19 0.19
C SER A 35 4.45 17.18 -0.19
N GLY A 36 3.59 16.54 0.61
CA GLY A 36 2.20 16.23 0.27
C GLY A 36 2.03 14.95 -0.57
N ASN A 37 2.54 14.94 -1.80
CA ASN A 37 2.34 13.80 -2.72
C ASN A 37 3.14 12.55 -2.31
N GLY A 38 4.35 12.73 -1.76
CA GLY A 38 5.19 11.65 -1.28
C GLY A 38 4.64 11.00 0.00
N ALA A 39 4.01 11.80 0.86
CA ALA A 39 3.38 11.30 2.08
C ALA A 39 2.21 10.34 1.78
N ILE A 40 1.45 10.61 0.71
CA ILE A 40 0.38 9.72 0.23
C ILE A 40 0.96 8.52 -0.54
N ALA A 41 2.00 8.73 -1.36
CA ALA A 41 2.62 7.66 -2.14
C ALA A 41 3.29 6.58 -1.28
N ALA A 42 3.87 6.95 -0.13
CA ALA A 42 4.52 6.00 0.77
C ALA A 42 3.60 4.85 1.22
N PRO A 43 2.45 5.09 1.85
CA PRO A 43 1.55 4.02 2.24
C PRO A 43 0.95 3.30 1.02
N GLU A 44 0.68 4.00 -0.08
CA GLU A 44 0.15 3.39 -1.31
C GLU A 44 1.10 2.33 -1.89
N ILE A 45 2.41 2.54 -1.83
CA ILE A 45 3.41 1.59 -2.35
C ILE A 45 3.81 0.56 -1.29
N LEU A 46 4.07 1.01 -0.06
CA LEU A 46 4.67 0.18 0.98
C LEU A 46 3.65 -0.74 1.67
N VAL A 47 2.36 -0.35 1.78
CA VAL A 47 1.36 -1.20 2.44
C VAL A 47 1.07 -2.48 1.65
N PRO A 48 0.83 -2.45 0.32
CA PRO A 48 0.68 -3.66 -0.47
C PRO A 48 1.89 -4.59 -0.34
N LEU A 49 3.10 -4.02 -0.31
CA LEU A 49 4.35 -4.76 -0.12
C LEU A 49 4.43 -5.39 1.28
N ALA A 50 4.08 -4.64 2.33
CA ALA A 50 4.07 -5.12 3.71
C ALA A 50 3.01 -6.22 3.91
N ILE A 51 1.82 -6.07 3.34
CA ILE A 51 0.77 -7.11 3.36
C ILE A 51 1.28 -8.37 2.67
N PHE A 52 1.79 -8.24 1.44
CA PHE A 52 2.40 -9.35 0.71
C PHE A 52 3.46 -10.08 1.56
N TRP A 53 4.42 -9.32 2.10
CA TRP A 53 5.57 -9.89 2.80
C TRP A 53 5.15 -10.56 4.11
N GLY A 54 4.28 -9.90 4.88
CA GLY A 54 3.76 -10.42 6.15
C GLY A 54 2.90 -11.65 5.96
N TRP A 55 1.89 -11.57 5.09
CA TRP A 55 0.94 -12.65 4.87
C TRP A 55 1.61 -13.90 4.33
N SER A 56 2.49 -13.76 3.34
CA SER A 56 3.23 -14.92 2.81
C SER A 56 4.22 -15.51 3.82
N SER A 57 4.85 -14.68 4.67
CA SER A 57 5.75 -15.19 5.74
C SER A 57 4.97 -16.02 6.76
N ILE A 58 3.84 -15.51 7.18
CA ILE A 58 2.97 -16.14 8.18
C ILE A 58 2.31 -17.38 7.59
N ALA A 59 1.85 -17.33 6.35
CA ALA A 59 1.30 -18.51 5.67
C ALA A 59 2.31 -19.65 5.65
N ASN A 60 3.57 -19.38 5.27
CA ASN A 60 4.63 -20.36 5.24
C ASN A 60 4.97 -20.92 6.64
N ALA A 61 4.97 -20.07 7.67
CA ALA A 61 5.28 -20.49 9.03
C ALA A 61 4.19 -21.38 9.67
N TYR A 62 2.92 -21.17 9.32
CA TYR A 62 1.79 -21.84 9.96
C TYR A 62 1.09 -22.90 9.07
N ALA A 63 1.67 -23.24 7.91
CA ALA A 63 1.35 -24.39 7.05
C ALA A 63 -0.14 -24.67 6.77
N GLY A 64 -1.03 -23.68 6.83
CA GLY A 64 -2.47 -23.97 6.85
C GLY A 64 -3.28 -23.10 7.80
N ARG A 65 -2.79 -22.91 9.03
CA ARG A 65 -3.54 -22.33 10.15
C ARG A 65 -3.16 -20.88 10.42
N SER A 66 -3.09 -20.08 9.36
CA SER A 66 -2.54 -18.71 9.41
C SER A 66 -3.57 -17.59 9.56
N ILE A 67 -4.88 -17.88 9.63
CA ILE A 67 -5.93 -16.85 9.66
C ILE A 67 -5.74 -15.88 10.84
N VAL A 68 -5.68 -16.40 12.07
CA VAL A 68 -5.53 -15.57 13.28
C VAL A 68 -4.17 -14.83 13.27
N PRO A 69 -3.03 -15.47 12.98
CA PRO A 69 -1.77 -14.76 12.81
C PRO A 69 -1.77 -13.65 11.74
N ILE A 70 -2.42 -13.86 10.59
CA ILE A 70 -2.55 -12.87 9.51
C ILE A 70 -3.40 -11.68 9.97
N ALA A 71 -4.51 -11.95 10.67
CA ALA A 71 -5.36 -10.91 11.24
C ALA A 71 -4.60 -10.08 12.27
N LEU A 72 -3.85 -10.72 13.18
CA LEU A 72 -3.03 -10.03 14.19
C LEU A 72 -1.91 -9.20 13.56
N TYR A 73 -1.25 -9.70 12.51
CA TYR A 73 -0.27 -8.93 11.74
C TYR A 73 -0.90 -7.70 11.11
N THR A 74 -2.07 -7.87 10.48
CA THR A 74 -2.77 -6.79 9.77
C THR A 74 -3.29 -5.74 10.75
N LEU A 75 -3.78 -6.16 11.92
CA LEU A 75 -4.15 -5.26 13.01
C LEU A 75 -2.94 -4.48 13.52
N ALA A 76 -1.79 -5.13 13.71
CA ALA A 76 -0.58 -4.45 14.15
C ALA A 76 -0.07 -3.43 13.11
N LEU A 77 -0.13 -3.80 11.82
CA LEU A 77 0.19 -2.90 10.70
C LEU A 77 -0.76 -1.70 10.66
N PHE A 78 -2.06 -1.94 10.84
CA PHE A 78 -3.09 -0.90 10.97
C PHE A 78 -2.75 0.05 12.11
N LEU A 79 -2.51 -0.47 13.32
CA LEU A 79 -2.19 0.35 14.48
C LEU A 79 -0.90 1.16 14.27
N GLY A 80 0.13 0.56 13.67
CA GLY A 80 1.38 1.25 13.37
C GLY A 80 1.19 2.40 12.37
N ILE A 81 0.40 2.21 11.31
CA ILE A 81 0.08 3.27 10.34
C ILE A 81 -0.83 4.33 10.96
N SER A 82 -1.73 3.95 11.86
CA SER A 82 -2.55 4.92 12.59
C SER A 82 -1.77 5.86 13.50
N LEU A 83 -0.48 5.62 13.70
CA LEU A 83 0.39 6.55 14.41
C LEU A 83 0.89 7.70 13.55
N ILE A 84 0.59 7.76 12.24
CA ILE A 84 0.93 8.93 11.41
C ILE A 84 0.36 10.21 12.02
N GLY A 85 -0.95 10.29 12.27
CA GLY A 85 -1.58 11.49 12.84
C GLY A 85 -0.97 11.92 14.18
N PRO A 86 -0.86 11.02 15.17
CA PRO A 86 -0.17 11.30 16.42
C PRO A 86 1.30 11.72 16.28
N ALA A 87 2.05 11.05 15.40
CA ALA A 87 3.46 11.37 15.19
C ALA A 87 3.62 12.75 14.54
N ASP A 88 2.78 13.06 13.57
CA ASP A 88 2.73 14.35 12.89
C ASP A 88 2.47 15.49 13.90
N ALA A 89 1.40 15.36 14.69
CA ALA A 89 1.05 16.35 15.71
C ALA A 89 2.10 16.50 16.83
N TRP A 90 2.85 15.43 17.14
CA TRP A 90 3.87 15.46 18.18
C TRP A 90 5.18 16.09 17.71
N PHE A 91 5.65 15.73 16.51
CA PHE A 91 6.94 16.20 15.97
C PHE A 91 6.81 17.54 15.23
N PHE A 92 5.65 17.84 14.66
CA PHE A 92 5.36 19.03 13.86
C PHE A 92 4.06 19.70 14.33
N PRO A 93 4.00 20.18 15.59
CA PRO A 93 2.79 20.78 16.13
C PRO A 93 2.44 22.09 15.38
N GLU A 94 1.17 22.24 15.00
CA GLU A 94 0.64 23.51 14.54
C GLU A 94 0.74 24.55 15.67
N ALA A 95 1.16 25.78 15.34
CA ALA A 95 1.52 26.79 16.33
C ALA A 95 0.39 27.04 17.35
N GLY A 96 0.62 26.60 18.60
CA GLY A 96 -0.31 26.79 19.72
C GLY A 96 -1.37 25.69 19.92
N VAL A 97 -1.39 24.65 19.07
CA VAL A 97 -2.30 23.51 19.20
C VAL A 97 -1.54 22.32 19.77
N GLY A 98 -1.98 21.83 20.93
CA GLY A 98 -1.42 20.62 21.55
C GLY A 98 -2.02 19.34 20.95
N PHE A 99 -1.33 18.22 21.15
CA PHE A 99 -1.82 16.88 20.79
C PHE A 99 -3.25 16.64 21.28
N SER A 100 -4.12 16.18 20.38
CA SER A 100 -5.54 16.01 20.61
C SER A 100 -6.03 14.61 20.23
N VAL A 101 -7.22 14.25 20.72
CA VAL A 101 -7.91 13.02 20.31
C VAL A 101 -8.22 13.02 18.80
N GLN A 102 -8.35 14.20 18.18
CA GLN A 102 -8.62 14.29 16.74
C GLN A 102 -7.42 13.83 15.90
N ASP A 103 -6.20 14.03 16.37
CA ASP A 103 -4.98 13.55 15.69
C ASP A 103 -4.94 12.02 15.66
N PHE A 104 -5.36 11.40 16.77
CA PHE A 104 -5.54 9.96 16.85
C PHE A 104 -6.67 9.45 15.93
N ILE A 105 -7.82 10.14 15.90
CA ILE A 105 -8.93 9.79 14.99
C ILE A 105 -8.50 9.94 13.52
N GLY A 106 -7.76 11.00 13.19
CA GLY A 106 -7.17 11.21 11.86
C GLY A 106 -6.23 10.07 11.47
N GLY A 107 -5.34 9.68 12.37
CA GLY A 107 -4.47 8.50 12.18
C GLY A 107 -5.26 7.20 12.00
N LEU A 108 -6.30 6.95 12.80
CA LEU A 108 -7.18 5.78 12.62
C LEU A 108 -7.86 5.75 11.25
N ARG A 109 -8.27 6.91 10.72
CA ARG A 109 -8.81 7.02 9.35
C ARG A 109 -7.76 6.63 8.32
N GLN A 110 -6.52 7.11 8.44
CA GLN A 110 -5.44 6.73 7.54
C GLN A 110 -5.12 5.23 7.60
N GLY A 111 -5.04 4.65 8.80
CA GLY A 111 -4.88 3.19 8.95
C GLY A 111 -6.05 2.41 8.32
N SER A 112 -7.28 2.91 8.44
CA SER A 112 -8.47 2.26 7.86
C SER A 112 -8.44 2.30 6.34
N LEU A 113 -8.03 3.43 5.76
CA LEU A 113 -7.91 3.62 4.32
C LEU A 113 -6.76 2.81 3.72
N PHE A 114 -5.55 2.96 4.24
CA PHE A 114 -4.36 2.36 3.63
C PHE A 114 -4.19 0.88 3.99
N VAL A 115 -4.53 0.45 5.20
CA VAL A 115 -4.39 -0.96 5.61
C VAL A 115 -5.71 -1.68 5.56
N GLY A 116 -6.75 -1.14 6.21
CA GLY A 116 -8.05 -1.81 6.33
C GLY A 116 -8.66 -2.14 4.97
N PHE A 117 -8.83 -1.13 4.12
CA PHE A 117 -9.39 -1.30 2.78
C PHE A 117 -8.53 -2.21 1.89
N VAL A 118 -7.23 -1.97 1.83
CA VAL A 118 -6.28 -2.77 1.03
C VAL A 118 -6.29 -4.23 1.46
N ALA A 119 -6.31 -4.50 2.77
CA ALA A 119 -6.38 -5.85 3.30
C ALA A 119 -7.72 -6.55 2.98
N VAL A 120 -8.83 -5.82 3.04
CA VAL A 120 -10.16 -6.34 2.68
C VAL A 120 -10.20 -6.74 1.20
N VAL A 121 -9.60 -5.97 0.30
CA VAL A 121 -9.50 -6.30 -1.12
C VAL A 121 -8.51 -7.46 -1.36
N ALA A 122 -7.39 -7.49 -0.62
CA ALA A 122 -6.36 -8.53 -0.76
C ALA A 122 -6.82 -9.91 -0.27
N ALA A 123 -7.59 -9.96 0.81
CA ALA A 123 -8.04 -11.19 1.47
C ALA A 123 -8.73 -12.19 0.51
N PRO A 124 -9.81 -11.83 -0.22
CA PRO A 124 -10.51 -12.77 -1.08
C PRO A 124 -9.60 -13.33 -2.18
N ILE A 125 -8.75 -12.49 -2.79
CA ILE A 125 -7.81 -12.91 -3.83
C ILE A 125 -6.80 -13.91 -3.28
N TYR A 126 -6.21 -13.59 -2.11
CA TYR A 126 -5.29 -14.49 -1.43
C TYR A 126 -5.94 -15.85 -1.13
N TRP A 127 -7.14 -15.86 -0.56
CA TRP A 127 -7.84 -17.09 -0.18
C TRP A 127 -8.25 -17.94 -1.39
N ILE A 128 -8.68 -17.31 -2.48
CA ILE A 128 -8.99 -18.00 -3.75
C ILE A 128 -7.73 -18.65 -4.31
N LEU A 129 -6.62 -17.92 -4.42
CA LEU A 129 -5.37 -18.47 -4.95
C LEU A 129 -4.78 -19.54 -4.03
N ARG A 130 -4.97 -19.40 -2.73
CA ARG A 130 -4.51 -20.38 -1.74
C ARG A 130 -5.27 -21.71 -1.84
N SER A 131 -6.58 -21.66 -2.06
CA SER A 131 -7.41 -22.87 -2.17
C SER A 131 -7.17 -23.66 -3.47
N ARG A 132 -6.59 -23.02 -4.50
CA ARG A 132 -6.29 -23.64 -5.79
C ARG A 132 -4.81 -24.01 -5.91
N ILE A 133 -4.46 -25.20 -5.42
CA ILE A 133 -3.13 -25.80 -5.62
C ILE A 133 -2.93 -26.04 -7.13
N GLY A 134 -1.82 -25.55 -7.71
CA GLY A 134 -1.50 -25.77 -9.13
C GLY A 134 -2.06 -24.74 -10.11
N THR A 135 -2.43 -23.55 -9.64
CA THR A 135 -2.82 -22.44 -10.54
C THR A 135 -1.72 -22.18 -11.58
N SER A 136 -2.11 -22.04 -12.86
CA SER A 136 -1.15 -21.87 -13.95
C SER A 136 -0.36 -20.57 -13.79
N ARG A 137 0.93 -20.60 -14.11
CA ARG A 137 1.82 -19.42 -14.02
C ARG A 137 1.27 -18.24 -14.84
N ILE A 138 0.68 -18.55 -15.99
CA ILE A 138 0.07 -17.58 -16.89
C ILE A 138 -1.08 -16.86 -16.19
N LEU A 139 -1.93 -17.58 -15.44
CA LEU A 139 -3.05 -16.96 -14.72
C LEU A 139 -2.56 -15.96 -13.67
N ILE A 140 -1.49 -16.26 -12.93
CA ILE A 140 -0.93 -15.34 -11.93
C ILE A 140 -0.42 -14.06 -12.59
N TRP A 141 0.31 -14.19 -13.70
CA TRP A 141 0.78 -13.02 -14.46
C TRP A 141 -0.38 -12.21 -15.05
N LEU A 142 -1.41 -12.88 -15.55
CA LEU A 142 -2.64 -12.22 -15.99
C LEU A 142 -3.32 -11.47 -14.85
N LEU A 143 -3.36 -12.01 -13.63
CA LEU A 143 -3.94 -11.32 -12.48
C LEU A 143 -3.17 -10.05 -12.10
N TYR A 144 -1.84 -10.04 -12.21
CA TYR A 144 -1.06 -8.80 -12.06
C TYR A 144 -1.40 -7.78 -13.14
N LEU A 145 -1.49 -8.22 -14.40
CA LEU A 145 -1.88 -7.34 -15.52
C LEU A 145 -3.31 -6.82 -15.36
N VAL A 146 -4.24 -7.64 -14.90
CA VAL A 146 -5.63 -7.23 -14.59
C VAL A 146 -5.64 -6.22 -13.45
N SER A 147 -4.82 -6.39 -12.41
CA SER A 147 -4.72 -5.43 -11.31
C SER A 147 -4.25 -4.05 -11.79
N LEU A 148 -3.28 -4.02 -12.70
CA LEU A 148 -2.82 -2.79 -13.36
C LEU A 148 -3.87 -2.23 -14.33
N GLY A 149 -4.55 -3.11 -15.09
CA GLY A 149 -5.64 -2.73 -15.98
C GLY A 149 -6.82 -2.10 -15.23
N ILE A 150 -7.15 -2.61 -14.05
CA ILE A 150 -8.15 -2.03 -13.14
C ILE A 150 -7.69 -0.65 -12.68
N ALA A 151 -6.40 -0.47 -12.35
CA ALA A 151 -5.84 0.84 -12.01
C ALA A 151 -6.10 1.85 -13.12
N ILE A 152 -5.80 1.46 -14.37
CA ILE A 152 -6.02 2.28 -15.56
C ILE A 152 -7.52 2.57 -15.71
N VAL A 153 -8.36 1.54 -15.77
CA VAL A 153 -9.81 1.71 -16.00
C VAL A 153 -10.42 2.62 -14.95
N LEU A 154 -10.17 2.38 -13.66
CA LEU A 154 -10.72 3.21 -12.57
C LEU A 154 -10.17 4.64 -12.60
N SER A 155 -8.92 4.83 -13.01
CA SER A 155 -8.35 6.18 -13.17
C SER A 155 -8.91 6.94 -14.37
N TYR A 156 -9.37 6.24 -15.43
CA TYR A 156 -9.91 6.84 -16.67
C TYR A 156 -11.44 6.97 -16.68
N SER A 157 -12.18 6.15 -15.93
CA SER A 157 -13.63 6.02 -16.05
C SER A 157 -14.48 6.95 -15.15
N GLY A 158 -13.87 7.90 -14.43
CA GLY A 158 -14.66 9.00 -13.85
C GLY A 158 -13.92 9.97 -12.92
N PRO A 159 -14.59 11.05 -12.47
CA PRO A 159 -14.04 12.11 -11.63
C PRO A 159 -14.05 11.79 -10.11
N ARG A 160 -14.15 10.53 -9.70
CA ARG A 160 -14.27 10.13 -8.28
C ARG A 160 -13.04 9.37 -7.82
N ASP A 161 -12.12 10.12 -7.21
CA ASP A 161 -11.07 9.68 -6.29
C ASP A 161 -9.97 8.76 -6.87
N PRO A 162 -8.89 9.33 -7.45
CA PRO A 162 -7.72 8.56 -7.91
C PRO A 162 -7.11 7.66 -6.81
N LEU A 163 -7.24 8.07 -5.54
CA LEU A 163 -6.86 7.27 -4.38
C LEU A 163 -7.58 5.91 -4.34
N ALA A 164 -8.88 5.86 -4.65
CA ALA A 164 -9.63 4.61 -4.60
C ALA A 164 -9.12 3.59 -5.64
N ALA A 165 -8.76 4.06 -6.83
CA ALA A 165 -8.18 3.22 -7.88
C ALA A 165 -6.86 2.59 -7.40
N VAL A 166 -5.98 3.41 -6.81
CA VAL A 166 -4.68 2.96 -6.28
C VAL A 166 -4.86 1.97 -5.13
N LEU A 167 -5.78 2.22 -4.19
CA LEU A 167 -6.04 1.33 -3.06
C LEU A 167 -6.62 -0.02 -3.48
N VAL A 168 -7.55 -0.02 -4.45
CA VAL A 168 -8.09 -1.27 -5.03
C VAL A 168 -6.97 -2.05 -5.72
N THR A 169 -6.17 -1.40 -6.57
CA THR A 169 -5.01 -2.04 -7.22
C THR A 169 -4.00 -2.56 -6.21
N GLY A 170 -3.68 -1.79 -5.17
CA GLY A 170 -2.80 -2.21 -4.09
C GLY A 170 -3.30 -3.46 -3.39
N GLY A 171 -4.60 -3.54 -3.10
CA GLY A 171 -5.22 -4.71 -2.50
C GLY A 171 -5.15 -5.93 -3.42
N LEU A 172 -5.50 -5.77 -4.69
CA LEU A 172 -5.42 -6.85 -5.68
C LEU A 172 -3.99 -7.36 -5.82
N VAL A 173 -3.02 -6.46 -6.00
CA VAL A 173 -1.60 -6.80 -6.14
C VAL A 173 -1.08 -7.50 -4.90
N ALA A 174 -1.40 -7.02 -3.70
CA ALA A 174 -1.00 -7.65 -2.44
C ALA A 174 -1.60 -9.06 -2.28
N GLY A 175 -2.87 -9.24 -2.66
CA GLY A 175 -3.56 -10.53 -2.65
C GLY A 175 -2.95 -11.53 -3.63
N VAL A 176 -2.72 -11.10 -4.89
CA VAL A 176 -2.06 -11.91 -5.93
C VAL A 176 -0.66 -12.29 -5.51
N ALA A 177 0.14 -11.34 -4.99
CA ALA A 177 1.50 -11.58 -4.54
C ALA A 177 1.57 -12.54 -3.35
N SER A 178 0.67 -12.40 -2.38
CA SER A 178 0.57 -13.32 -1.24
C SER A 178 0.24 -14.74 -1.69
N GLY A 179 -0.70 -14.89 -2.62
CA GLY A 179 -1.08 -16.18 -3.20
C GLY A 179 0.03 -16.79 -4.07
N HIS A 180 0.70 -15.98 -4.88
CA HIS A 180 1.83 -16.42 -5.70
C HIS A 180 2.99 -16.94 -4.86
N ALA A 181 3.36 -16.23 -3.79
CA ALA A 181 4.41 -16.67 -2.88
C ALA A 181 4.05 -17.94 -2.09
N TRP A 182 2.75 -18.17 -1.82
CA TRP A 182 2.29 -19.43 -1.24
C TRP A 182 2.49 -20.61 -2.20
N GLN A 183 2.17 -20.41 -3.49
CA GLN A 183 2.29 -21.47 -4.50
C GLN A 183 3.74 -21.76 -4.92
N ARG A 184 4.69 -20.83 -4.65
CA ARG A 184 6.09 -20.95 -5.03
C ARG A 184 7.05 -20.58 -3.90
N GLN A 185 7.67 -21.60 -3.32
CA GLN A 185 8.82 -21.41 -2.45
C GLN A 185 10.03 -20.97 -3.30
N GLY A 186 10.59 -19.79 -3.01
CA GLY A 186 11.86 -19.32 -3.61
C GLY A 186 11.81 -18.10 -4.55
N GLY A 187 10.65 -17.47 -4.77
CA GLY A 187 10.51 -16.32 -5.70
C GLY A 187 10.23 -14.95 -5.06
N ARG A 188 10.35 -14.82 -3.74
CA ARG A 188 9.78 -13.68 -2.99
C ARG A 188 10.38 -12.33 -3.40
N THR A 189 11.67 -12.29 -3.71
CA THR A 189 12.34 -11.06 -4.18
C THR A 189 11.79 -10.61 -5.53
N LEU A 190 11.63 -11.52 -6.49
CA LEU A 190 11.05 -11.20 -7.79
C LEU A 190 9.60 -10.70 -7.65
N ILE A 191 8.82 -11.35 -6.79
CA ILE A 191 7.45 -10.93 -6.50
C ILE A 191 7.44 -9.52 -5.89
N ALA A 192 8.32 -9.23 -4.93
CA ALA A 192 8.47 -7.90 -4.34
C ALA A 192 8.78 -6.84 -5.41
N ILE A 193 9.72 -7.12 -6.32
CA ILE A 193 10.05 -6.23 -7.43
C ILE A 193 8.82 -5.96 -8.30
N VAL A 194 8.05 -6.99 -8.66
CA VAL A 194 6.82 -6.84 -9.45
C VAL A 194 5.79 -5.99 -8.72
N VAL A 195 5.57 -6.21 -7.43
CA VAL A 195 4.68 -5.40 -6.60
C VAL A 195 5.12 -3.93 -6.63
N ILE A 196 6.40 -3.65 -6.39
CA ILE A 196 6.95 -2.30 -6.41
C ILE A 196 6.75 -1.65 -7.78
N VAL A 197 7.07 -2.35 -8.88
CA VAL A 197 6.91 -1.81 -10.24
C VAL A 197 5.46 -1.48 -10.53
N ILE A 198 4.51 -2.37 -10.20
CA ILE A 198 3.08 -2.12 -10.43
C ILE A 198 2.60 -0.94 -9.58
N MET A 199 2.99 -0.87 -8.31
CA MET A 199 2.56 0.24 -7.44
C MET A 199 3.18 1.57 -7.86
N VAL A 200 4.45 1.61 -8.26
CA VAL A 200 5.08 2.82 -8.82
C VAL A 200 4.38 3.27 -10.09
N LEU A 201 4.02 2.33 -10.99
CA LEU A 201 3.23 2.66 -12.17
C LEU A 201 1.84 3.17 -11.83
N ALA A 202 1.16 2.57 -10.84
CA ALA A 202 -0.18 2.99 -10.42
C ALA A 202 -0.18 4.38 -9.77
N VAL A 203 0.79 4.65 -8.90
CA VAL A 203 0.90 5.90 -8.12
C VAL A 203 1.46 7.05 -8.96
N PHE A 204 2.48 6.80 -9.78
CA PHE A 204 3.15 7.87 -10.54
C PHE A 204 2.95 7.76 -12.05
N GLY A 205 3.08 6.56 -12.61
CA GLY A 205 3.05 6.35 -14.06
C GLY A 205 1.71 6.70 -14.71
N ILE A 206 0.61 6.18 -14.17
CA ILE A 206 -0.74 6.42 -14.69
C ILE A 206 -1.13 7.90 -14.57
N PRO A 207 -1.02 8.55 -13.39
CA PRO A 207 -1.33 9.98 -13.28
C PRO A 207 -0.46 10.85 -14.18
N TYR A 208 0.82 10.53 -14.34
CA TYR A 208 1.73 11.26 -15.25
C TYR A 208 1.25 11.24 -16.71
N VAL A 209 0.84 10.07 -17.21
CA VAL A 209 0.32 9.93 -18.58
C VAL A 209 -1.02 10.67 -18.72
N GLN A 210 -1.89 10.61 -17.71
CA GLN A 210 -3.17 11.34 -17.70
C GLN A 210 -2.98 12.85 -17.72
N ALA A 211 -1.97 13.37 -17.01
CA ALA A 211 -1.58 14.77 -17.02
C ALA A 211 -0.91 15.22 -18.33
N LYS A 212 -0.90 14.38 -19.38
CA LYS A 212 -0.26 14.62 -20.69
C LYS A 212 1.26 14.83 -20.64
N GLY A 213 1.92 14.48 -19.53
CA GLY A 213 3.38 14.40 -19.33
C GLY A 213 4.21 15.62 -19.76
N PHE A 214 4.33 15.84 -21.07
CA PHE A 214 5.11 16.90 -21.72
C PHE A 214 4.29 17.95 -22.49
N SER A 215 2.97 17.77 -22.65
CA SER A 215 2.11 18.64 -23.47
C SER A 215 1.05 19.43 -22.68
N ALA A 216 1.10 19.39 -21.35
CA ALA A 216 0.34 20.34 -20.53
C ALA A 216 0.95 21.75 -20.67
N PRO A 217 0.14 22.81 -20.81
CA PRO A 217 0.65 24.17 -20.86
C PRO A 217 1.42 24.46 -19.57
N ARG A 218 2.73 24.73 -19.73
CA ARG A 218 3.57 25.28 -18.67
C ARG A 218 3.23 26.76 -18.60
N PHE A 219 2.54 27.19 -17.55
CA PHE A 219 2.26 28.60 -17.29
C PHE A 219 3.36 29.21 -16.45
#